data_AF-A0A9D8K7K9-F1
#
_entry.id   AF-A0A9D8K7K9-F1
#
_cell.length_a   1.000
_cell.length_b   1.000
_cell.length_c   1.000
_cell.angle_alpha   90.00
_cell.angle_beta   90.00
_cell.angle_gamma   90.00
#
_symmetry.space_group_name_H-M   'P 1'
#
loop_
_entity.id
_entity.type
_entity.pdbx_description
1 polymer ?
#
loop_
_entity_poly.entity_id
_entity_poly.type
_entity_poly.pdbx_seq_one_letter_code
_entity_poly.pdbx_strand_id
1 'polypeptide(L)'
;MAQTPRRNLPLTSPPSATDRLRQLLGPADRLLHPLTALAVATLLWIPLAALTGRWVAMAWCGWSLVLLATALWLERPWINRLPLPPLTVITLAGFQRWGLGAFLLAQAGERVNSDVLPWSRALEPSQALWGVVSTAIVGVALLNRPLLRRQDPAPLSGAVRRRLPLLVLLLALYSVGYLLVGVISGTLDRSNANYIHWTVRLWRADTLFVPFLRLRDLFPLLVPLGIQVCAGPWPVEAGEARPRRWLAPALALLLLVSLVLGGLTGGRGLLLGPLLMLLLGLWMTSLPPRMIRWLVVGFLVFALPFIPLMGSLRTTAAFQSTVSQRPLERLELIARSAVNARPKPETLAVIGRDLFPSSDPYLFETPGSEQPPAGWKRLHGLLFLWVPKHLYPNRPEINDGHLIAKEIMGKPELGTVDGKHVWFPNMSFGGDLYWRFRKPGVVIGALLFAALYAAFCRVWYRWASLSGSLLAYLIALYPATFLNGLPLRSVSETVWNWLWEFPKYLLILVVLAWVVDRLHPLLLRSPRPSP
;
A
#
# COMPACT_ATOMS: atom_id res chain seq x y z
N MET A 1 -61.80 9.57 -31.44
CA MET A 1 -60.33 9.67 -31.42
C MET A 1 -59.81 8.90 -30.22
N ALA A 2 -59.34 7.67 -30.46
CA ALA A 2 -58.84 6.78 -29.42
C ALA A 2 -57.40 7.15 -29.05
N GLN A 3 -57.15 7.40 -27.77
CA GLN A 3 -55.80 7.59 -27.22
C GLN A 3 -55.11 6.23 -27.14
N THR A 4 -54.04 6.07 -27.89
CA THR A 4 -53.13 4.94 -27.81
C THR A 4 -52.45 4.91 -26.43
N PRO A 5 -52.45 3.77 -25.71
CA PRO A 5 -51.71 3.65 -24.47
C PRO A 5 -50.22 3.64 -24.81
N ARG A 6 -49.48 4.62 -24.28
CA ARG A 6 -48.01 4.61 -24.31
C ARG A 6 -47.54 3.35 -23.60
N ARG A 7 -47.04 2.38 -24.38
CA ARG A 7 -46.25 1.26 -23.89
C ARG A 7 -45.16 1.84 -22.99
N ASN A 8 -45.20 1.46 -21.70
CA ASN A 8 -44.05 1.53 -20.81
C ASN A 8 -42.92 0.73 -21.47
N LEU A 9 -42.01 1.43 -22.15
CA LEU A 9 -40.72 0.87 -22.50
C LEU A 9 -40.06 0.45 -21.19
N PRO A 10 -39.53 -0.78 -21.08
CA PRO A 10 -38.84 -1.20 -19.88
C PRO A 10 -37.70 -0.22 -19.65
N LEU A 11 -37.70 0.38 -18.46
CA LEU A 11 -36.51 0.98 -17.86
C LEU A 11 -35.35 0.06 -18.17
N THR A 12 -34.46 0.51 -19.04
CA THR A 12 -33.21 -0.18 -19.32
C THR A 12 -32.56 -0.44 -17.98
N SER A 13 -32.55 -1.71 -17.58
CA SER A 13 -31.75 -2.18 -16.47
C SER A 13 -30.36 -1.56 -16.61
N PRO A 14 -29.78 -0.98 -15.54
CA PRO A 14 -28.40 -0.51 -15.62
C PRO A 14 -27.57 -1.68 -16.15
N PRO A 15 -26.63 -1.44 -17.09
CA PRO A 15 -25.89 -2.51 -17.74
C PRO A 15 -25.37 -3.44 -16.66
N SER A 16 -25.77 -4.71 -16.70
CA SER A 16 -25.33 -5.74 -15.77
C SER A 16 -23.83 -5.57 -15.62
N ALA A 17 -23.35 -5.25 -14.42
CA ALA A 17 -21.96 -4.89 -14.18
C ALA A 17 -21.08 -5.98 -14.78
N THR A 18 -20.50 -5.70 -15.95
CA THR A 18 -19.68 -6.67 -16.66
C THR A 18 -18.50 -6.95 -15.74
N ASP A 19 -18.31 -8.20 -15.40
CA ASP A 19 -17.26 -8.62 -14.48
C ASP A 19 -15.89 -8.29 -15.07
N ARG A 20 -15.34 -7.13 -14.69
CA ARG A 20 -14.09 -6.59 -15.24
C ARG A 20 -12.93 -7.51 -14.97
N LEU A 21 -12.94 -8.15 -13.79
CA LEU A 21 -11.92 -9.12 -13.41
C LEU A 21 -11.97 -10.32 -14.35
N ARG A 22 -13.16 -10.84 -14.67
CA ARG A 22 -13.32 -11.91 -15.67
C ARG A 22 -12.85 -11.50 -17.06
N GLN A 23 -13.11 -10.26 -17.48
CA GLN A 23 -12.63 -9.74 -18.76
C GLN A 23 -11.10 -9.61 -18.82
N LEU A 24 -10.46 -9.29 -17.69
CA LEU A 24 -9.01 -9.18 -17.58
C LEU A 24 -8.34 -10.57 -17.60
N LEU A 25 -8.87 -11.50 -16.81
CA LEU A 25 -8.29 -12.84 -16.60
C LEU A 25 -8.67 -13.84 -17.68
N GLY A 26 -9.81 -13.68 -18.33
CA GLY A 26 -10.31 -14.62 -19.34
C GLY A 26 -10.46 -16.04 -18.75
N PRO A 27 -9.88 -17.08 -19.38
CA PRO A 27 -9.94 -18.46 -18.88
C PRO A 27 -9.30 -18.64 -17.50
N ALA A 28 -8.33 -17.79 -17.14
CA ALA A 28 -7.63 -17.86 -15.86
C ALA A 28 -8.51 -17.46 -14.66
N ASP A 29 -9.72 -16.95 -14.89
CA ASP A 29 -10.68 -16.61 -13.83
C ASP A 29 -11.01 -17.78 -12.90
N ARG A 30 -10.96 -19.02 -13.42
CA ARG A 30 -11.17 -20.24 -12.64
C ARG A 30 -10.13 -20.40 -11.52
N LEU A 31 -8.93 -19.85 -11.69
CA LEU A 31 -7.85 -19.91 -10.70
C LEU A 31 -8.15 -19.12 -9.43
N LEU A 32 -9.12 -18.19 -9.47
CA LEU A 32 -9.53 -17.45 -8.28
C LEU A 32 -10.37 -18.30 -7.33
N HIS A 33 -10.99 -19.39 -7.80
CA HIS A 33 -11.80 -20.24 -6.93
C HIS A 33 -10.89 -20.94 -5.90
N PRO A 34 -11.21 -20.92 -4.59
CA PRO A 34 -10.32 -21.46 -3.55
C PRO A 34 -9.87 -22.90 -3.77
N LEU A 35 -10.78 -23.78 -4.22
CA LEU A 35 -10.46 -25.18 -4.51
C LEU A 35 -9.51 -25.33 -5.72
N THR A 36 -9.70 -24.51 -6.75
CA THR A 36 -8.84 -24.54 -7.94
C THR A 36 -7.47 -23.95 -7.61
N ALA A 37 -7.43 -22.86 -6.86
CA ALA A 37 -6.18 -22.30 -6.34
C ALA A 37 -5.42 -23.32 -5.48
N LEU A 38 -6.12 -24.06 -4.61
CA LEU A 38 -5.53 -25.11 -3.78
C LEU A 38 -4.96 -26.26 -4.62
N ALA A 39 -5.73 -26.75 -5.61
CA ALA A 39 -5.26 -27.79 -6.51
C ALA A 39 -4.00 -27.34 -7.27
N VAL A 40 -4.01 -26.12 -7.83
CA VAL A 40 -2.86 -25.56 -8.55
C VAL A 40 -1.67 -25.33 -7.62
N ALA A 41 -1.88 -24.80 -6.42
CA ALA A 41 -0.82 -24.62 -5.44
C ALA A 41 -0.18 -25.97 -5.05
N THR A 42 -0.98 -27.02 -4.89
CA THR A 42 -0.50 -28.38 -4.59
C THR A 42 0.30 -28.96 -5.76
N LEU A 43 -0.17 -28.76 -6.99
CA LEU A 43 0.54 -29.20 -8.20
C LEU A 43 1.85 -28.44 -8.44
N LEU A 44 1.90 -27.14 -8.11
CA LEU A 44 3.13 -26.34 -8.19
C LEU A 44 4.11 -26.66 -7.06
N TRP A 45 3.59 -27.01 -5.88
CA TRP A 45 4.40 -27.29 -4.70
C TRP A 45 5.39 -28.43 -4.94
N ILE A 46 4.96 -29.56 -5.50
CA ILE A 46 5.79 -30.76 -5.70
C ILE A 46 7.07 -30.46 -6.53
N PRO A 47 7.00 -29.93 -7.76
CA PRO A 47 8.19 -29.66 -8.56
C PRO A 47 9.04 -28.52 -7.97
N LEU A 48 8.42 -27.48 -7.39
CA LEU A 48 9.18 -26.37 -6.79
C LEU A 48 9.92 -26.81 -5.52
N ALA A 49 9.32 -27.67 -4.71
CA ALA A 49 9.95 -28.26 -3.55
C ALA A 49 11.11 -29.17 -3.94
N ALA A 50 10.95 -29.99 -4.99
CA ALA A 50 12.02 -30.81 -5.52
C ALA A 50 13.21 -29.97 -6.04
N LEU A 51 12.93 -28.86 -6.74
CA LEU A 51 13.97 -27.96 -7.27
C LEU A 51 14.74 -27.19 -6.19
N THR A 52 14.05 -26.81 -5.11
CA THR A 52 14.65 -25.99 -4.03
C THR A 52 15.20 -26.82 -2.86
N GLY A 53 14.77 -28.09 -2.73
CA GLY A 53 15.00 -28.90 -1.54
C GLY A 53 14.23 -28.42 -0.29
N ARG A 54 13.35 -27.42 -0.41
CA ARG A 54 12.67 -26.76 0.71
C ARG A 54 11.16 -26.98 0.67
N TRP A 55 10.76 -28.18 1.07
CA TRP A 55 9.37 -28.65 0.98
C TRP A 55 8.40 -27.77 1.77
N VAL A 56 8.72 -27.43 3.00
CA VAL A 56 7.79 -26.67 3.87
C VAL A 56 7.71 -25.22 3.42
N ALA A 57 8.84 -24.60 3.02
CA ALA A 57 8.82 -23.25 2.47
C ALA A 57 7.93 -23.14 1.22
N MET A 58 8.05 -24.11 0.30
CA MET A 58 7.24 -24.10 -0.93
C MET A 58 5.76 -24.36 -0.67
N ALA A 59 5.43 -25.18 0.33
CA ALA A 59 4.04 -25.38 0.76
C ALA A 59 3.42 -24.06 1.25
N TRP A 60 4.14 -23.28 2.07
CA TRP A 60 3.68 -21.97 2.53
C TRP A 60 3.58 -20.94 1.39
N CYS A 61 4.50 -20.96 0.43
CA CYS A 61 4.41 -20.14 -0.77
C CYS A 61 3.14 -20.46 -1.57
N GLY A 62 2.87 -21.74 -1.80
CA GLY A 62 1.63 -22.21 -2.44
C GLY A 62 0.38 -21.81 -1.63
N TRP A 63 0.41 -21.98 -0.31
CA TRP A 63 -0.70 -21.60 0.56
C TRP A 63 -1.00 -20.09 0.52
N SER A 64 0.03 -19.24 0.45
CA SER A 64 -0.15 -17.79 0.31
C SER A 64 -0.91 -17.39 -0.96
N LEU A 65 -0.71 -18.14 -2.07
CA LEU A 65 -1.50 -17.97 -3.30
C LEU A 65 -2.96 -18.36 -3.10
N VAL A 66 -3.23 -19.46 -2.37
CA VAL A 66 -4.59 -19.89 -2.03
C VAL A 66 -5.30 -18.82 -1.20
N LEU A 67 -4.61 -18.24 -0.21
CA LEU A 67 -5.16 -17.17 0.63
C LEU A 67 -5.48 -15.91 -0.18
N LEU A 68 -4.59 -15.49 -1.08
CA LEU A 68 -4.83 -14.36 -1.98
C LEU A 68 -6.00 -14.63 -2.93
N ALA A 69 -6.03 -15.79 -3.59
CA ALA A 69 -7.11 -16.19 -4.47
C ALA A 69 -8.46 -16.22 -3.72
N THR A 70 -8.47 -16.73 -2.49
CA THR A 70 -9.66 -16.77 -1.63
C THR A 70 -10.15 -15.36 -1.29
N ALA A 71 -9.26 -14.42 -0.99
CA ALA A 71 -9.61 -13.02 -0.75
C ALA A 71 -10.19 -12.36 -2.00
N LEU A 72 -9.54 -12.53 -3.17
CA LEU A 72 -10.02 -12.02 -4.45
C LEU A 72 -11.39 -12.58 -4.83
N TRP A 73 -11.62 -13.87 -4.58
CA TRP A 73 -12.91 -14.51 -4.79
C TRP A 73 -13.98 -13.99 -3.83
N LEU A 74 -13.63 -13.82 -2.55
CA LEU A 74 -14.57 -13.34 -1.53
C LEU A 74 -15.00 -11.88 -1.80
N GLU A 75 -14.06 -11.03 -2.23
CA GLU A 75 -14.27 -9.61 -2.51
C GLU A 75 -14.55 -9.32 -3.99
N ARG A 76 -14.78 -10.33 -4.84
CA ARG A 76 -14.99 -10.16 -6.29
C ARG A 76 -16.03 -9.10 -6.68
N PRO A 77 -17.23 -9.03 -6.05
CA PRO A 77 -18.20 -7.97 -6.35
C PRO A 77 -17.65 -6.57 -6.07
N TRP A 78 -16.77 -6.48 -5.07
CA TRP A 78 -16.16 -5.23 -4.63
C TRP A 78 -15.00 -4.80 -5.51
N ILE A 79 -14.14 -5.74 -5.88
CA ILE A 79 -12.99 -5.51 -6.77
C ILE A 79 -13.45 -4.95 -8.12
N ASN A 80 -14.64 -5.31 -8.60
CA ASN A 80 -15.15 -4.77 -9.86
C ASN A 80 -15.46 -3.26 -9.85
N ARG A 81 -15.54 -2.62 -8.67
CA ARG A 81 -15.79 -1.17 -8.54
C ARG A 81 -14.72 -0.42 -7.74
N LEU A 82 -14.02 -1.10 -6.82
CA LEU A 82 -12.97 -0.53 -5.97
C LEU A 82 -11.68 -1.31 -6.20
N PRO A 83 -10.54 -0.63 -6.41
CA PRO A 83 -9.31 -1.29 -6.83
C PRO A 83 -8.71 -2.22 -5.77
N LEU A 84 -8.91 -1.92 -4.48
CA LEU A 84 -8.26 -2.63 -3.37
C LEU A 84 -9.13 -2.60 -2.10
N PRO A 85 -10.08 -3.53 -1.95
CA PRO A 85 -10.83 -3.67 -0.69
C PRO A 85 -9.94 -4.29 0.42
N PRO A 86 -10.35 -4.18 1.70
CA PRO A 86 -9.47 -4.44 2.85
C PRO A 86 -8.82 -5.82 2.88
N LEU A 87 -9.54 -6.90 2.57
CA LEU A 87 -8.98 -8.25 2.62
C LEU A 87 -7.99 -8.49 1.47
N THR A 88 -8.26 -7.96 0.28
CA THR A 88 -7.32 -8.01 -0.84
C THR A 88 -6.03 -7.28 -0.49
N VAL A 89 -6.09 -6.09 0.13
CA VAL A 89 -4.86 -5.35 0.51
C VAL A 89 -3.98 -6.18 1.45
N ILE A 90 -4.55 -6.72 2.52
CA ILE A 90 -3.76 -7.44 3.54
C ILE A 90 -3.20 -8.76 3.02
N THR A 91 -3.98 -9.49 2.22
CA THR A 91 -3.54 -10.76 1.61
C THR A 91 -2.57 -10.56 0.45
N LEU A 92 -2.71 -9.48 -0.34
CA LEU A 92 -1.74 -9.11 -1.37
C LEU A 92 -0.40 -8.73 -0.73
N ALA A 93 -0.42 -7.94 0.34
CA ALA A 93 0.77 -7.63 1.12
C ALA A 93 1.39 -8.89 1.75
N GLY A 94 0.56 -9.82 2.22
CA GLY A 94 1.00 -11.11 2.74
C GLY A 94 1.65 -11.98 1.66
N PHE A 95 1.03 -12.08 0.48
CA PHE A 95 1.55 -12.82 -0.66
C PHE A 95 2.87 -12.24 -1.17
N GLN A 96 2.96 -10.91 -1.36
CA GLN A 96 4.18 -10.27 -1.81
C GLN A 96 5.37 -10.57 -0.88
N ARG A 97 5.13 -10.60 0.43
CA ARG A 97 6.20 -10.77 1.42
C ARG A 97 6.50 -12.22 1.75
N TRP A 98 5.50 -12.95 2.20
CA TRP A 98 5.60 -14.32 2.73
C TRP A 98 5.38 -15.39 1.67
N GLY A 99 4.92 -15.01 0.47
CA GLY A 99 4.86 -15.88 -0.70
C GLY A 99 6.03 -15.61 -1.63
N LEU A 100 6.04 -14.46 -2.32
CA LEU A 100 7.03 -14.15 -3.35
C LEU A 100 8.44 -13.91 -2.76
N GLY A 101 8.59 -13.08 -1.73
CA GLY A 101 9.90 -12.84 -1.11
C GLY A 101 10.52 -14.12 -0.54
N ALA A 102 9.69 -14.89 0.15
CA ALA A 102 9.94 -16.24 0.62
C ALA A 102 10.40 -17.21 -0.49
N PHE A 103 9.68 -17.23 -1.62
CA PHE A 103 10.01 -18.06 -2.77
C PHE A 103 11.39 -17.73 -3.32
N LEU A 104 11.70 -16.44 -3.51
CA LEU A 104 13.01 -15.99 -4.00
C LEU A 104 14.15 -16.35 -3.04
N LEU A 105 13.94 -16.26 -1.73
CA LEU A 105 14.91 -16.69 -0.72
C LEU A 105 15.14 -18.21 -0.77
N ALA A 106 14.07 -18.99 -0.91
CA ALA A 106 14.20 -20.44 -1.02
C ALA A 106 14.95 -20.87 -2.29
N GLN A 107 14.70 -20.20 -3.42
CA GLN A 107 15.41 -20.42 -4.68
C GLN A 107 16.90 -20.06 -4.59
N ALA A 108 17.23 -19.01 -3.84
CA ALA A 108 18.63 -18.64 -3.61
C ALA A 108 19.40 -19.67 -2.76
N GLY A 109 18.69 -20.45 -1.93
CA GLY A 109 19.29 -21.48 -1.07
C GLY A 109 20.28 -20.91 -0.07
N GLU A 110 21.30 -21.70 0.29
CA GLU A 110 22.35 -21.29 1.25
C GLU A 110 23.58 -20.66 0.58
N ARG A 111 23.61 -20.60 -0.76
CA ARG A 111 24.69 -19.95 -1.54
C ARG A 111 24.49 -18.43 -1.58
N VAL A 112 24.24 -17.84 -0.42
CA VAL A 112 23.94 -16.42 -0.25
C VAL A 112 25.02 -15.78 0.61
N ASN A 113 25.20 -14.47 0.47
CA ASN A 113 26.14 -13.72 1.31
C ASN A 113 25.79 -13.88 2.80
N SER A 114 26.79 -13.71 3.67
CA SER A 114 26.64 -13.78 5.14
C SER A 114 25.49 -12.93 5.67
N ASP A 115 25.23 -11.78 5.04
CA ASP A 115 24.18 -10.83 5.40
C ASP A 115 22.77 -11.25 4.99
N VAL A 116 22.60 -12.39 4.33
CA VAL A 116 21.28 -12.95 3.95
C VAL A 116 21.14 -14.40 4.43
N LEU A 117 22.26 -15.02 4.85
CA LEU A 117 22.30 -16.41 5.31
C LEU A 117 21.31 -16.70 6.46
N PRO A 118 21.20 -15.86 7.53
CA PRO A 118 20.19 -16.08 8.58
C PRO A 118 18.75 -16.14 8.06
N TRP A 119 18.41 -15.30 7.07
CA TRP A 119 17.08 -15.26 6.45
C TRP A 119 16.80 -16.50 5.64
N SER A 120 17.83 -17.04 4.98
CA SER A 120 17.71 -18.29 4.25
C SER A 120 17.52 -19.47 5.21
N ARG A 121 18.33 -19.59 6.27
CA ARG A 121 18.28 -20.74 7.20
C ARG A 121 16.98 -20.80 8.00
N ALA A 122 16.57 -19.70 8.59
CA ALA A 122 15.37 -19.61 9.41
C ALA A 122 14.10 -19.23 8.62
N LEU A 123 14.10 -19.46 7.30
CA LEU A 123 13.01 -19.10 6.41
C LEU A 123 11.69 -19.80 6.77
N GLU A 124 11.72 -21.12 6.91
CA GLU A 124 10.54 -21.96 7.15
C GLU A 124 9.82 -21.65 8.48
N PRO A 125 10.50 -21.62 9.64
CA PRO A 125 9.84 -21.29 10.88
C PRO A 125 9.30 -19.85 10.89
N SER A 126 9.99 -18.90 10.23
CA SER A 126 9.52 -17.52 10.09
C SER A 126 8.27 -17.42 9.21
N GLN A 127 8.23 -18.14 8.08
CA GLN A 127 7.04 -18.20 7.22
C GLN A 127 5.85 -18.81 7.94
N ALA A 128 6.05 -19.85 8.76
CA ALA A 128 4.97 -20.51 9.49
C ALA A 128 4.22 -19.55 10.43
N LEU A 129 4.93 -18.61 11.09
CA LEU A 129 4.30 -17.58 11.93
C LEU A 129 3.29 -16.75 11.14
N TRP A 130 3.66 -16.33 9.93
CA TRP A 130 2.80 -15.57 9.04
C TRP A 130 1.74 -16.40 8.33
N GLY A 131 2.04 -17.66 8.06
CA GLY A 131 1.08 -18.64 7.58
C GLY A 131 -0.11 -18.72 8.53
N VAL A 132 0.14 -18.85 9.84
CA VAL A 132 -0.90 -18.86 10.88
C VAL A 132 -1.70 -17.55 10.88
N VAL A 133 -1.02 -16.39 10.92
CA VAL A 133 -1.67 -15.07 10.95
C VAL A 133 -2.56 -14.85 9.73
N SER A 134 -2.04 -15.10 8.53
CA SER A 134 -2.76 -14.88 7.27
C SER A 134 -3.94 -15.85 7.11
N THR A 135 -3.75 -17.10 7.55
CA THR A 135 -4.82 -18.12 7.57
C THR A 135 -5.96 -17.72 8.48
N ALA A 136 -5.65 -17.24 9.70
CA ALA A 136 -6.67 -16.75 10.63
C ALA A 136 -7.45 -15.58 10.01
N ILE A 137 -6.77 -14.60 9.43
CA ILE A 137 -7.40 -13.42 8.81
C ILE A 137 -8.38 -13.84 7.71
N VAL A 138 -7.95 -14.67 6.76
CA VAL A 138 -8.82 -15.12 5.65
C VAL A 138 -9.91 -16.05 6.15
N GLY A 139 -9.58 -16.99 7.02
CA GLY A 139 -10.53 -17.98 7.57
C GLY A 139 -11.68 -17.32 8.32
N VAL A 140 -11.38 -16.37 9.22
CA VAL A 140 -12.42 -15.62 9.95
C VAL A 140 -13.15 -14.64 9.02
N ALA A 141 -12.48 -14.07 8.01
CA ALA A 141 -13.14 -13.20 7.02
C ALA A 141 -14.21 -13.93 6.20
N LEU A 142 -14.13 -15.26 6.03
CA LEU A 142 -15.20 -16.06 5.39
C LEU A 142 -16.55 -15.92 6.11
N LEU A 143 -16.57 -15.59 7.41
CA LEU A 143 -17.80 -15.29 8.15
C LEU A 143 -18.53 -14.04 7.61
N ASN A 144 -17.85 -13.17 6.87
CA ASN A 144 -18.45 -12.01 6.21
C ASN A 144 -18.99 -12.32 4.80
N ARG A 145 -18.81 -13.54 4.28
CA ARG A 145 -19.29 -13.93 2.94
C ARG A 145 -20.79 -13.68 2.72
N PRO A 146 -21.70 -13.97 3.68
CA PRO A 146 -23.13 -13.70 3.46
C PRO A 146 -23.42 -12.20 3.28
N LEU A 147 -22.70 -11.34 3.99
CA LEU A 147 -22.81 -9.88 3.85
C LEU A 147 -22.31 -9.44 2.47
N LEU A 148 -21.10 -9.89 2.09
CA LEU A 148 -20.44 -9.52 0.84
C LEU A 148 -21.20 -9.96 -0.41
N ARG A 149 -21.97 -11.05 -0.32
CA ARG A 149 -22.86 -11.49 -1.41
C ARG A 149 -24.11 -10.65 -1.58
N ARG A 150 -24.56 -9.98 -0.51
CA ARG A 150 -25.79 -9.17 -0.51
C ARG A 150 -25.52 -7.68 -0.77
N GLN A 151 -24.28 -7.24 -0.56
CA GLN A 151 -23.89 -5.85 -0.66
C GLN A 151 -22.95 -5.65 -1.84
N ASP A 152 -23.27 -4.65 -2.65
CA ASP A 152 -22.35 -4.10 -3.63
C ASP A 152 -21.83 -2.74 -3.16
N PRO A 153 -20.58 -2.37 -3.49
CA PRO A 153 -20.12 -1.00 -3.33
C PRO A 153 -21.00 -0.10 -4.17
N ALA A 154 -21.58 0.93 -3.57
CA ALA A 154 -22.56 1.73 -4.28
C ALA A 154 -21.88 2.63 -5.35
N PRO A 155 -22.57 2.89 -6.48
CA PRO A 155 -21.96 3.52 -7.64
C PRO A 155 -21.57 4.96 -7.35
N LEU A 156 -20.58 5.47 -8.10
CA LEU A 156 -20.12 6.85 -7.97
C LEU A 156 -21.26 7.85 -8.25
N SER A 157 -21.80 8.45 -7.19
CA SER A 157 -22.94 9.37 -7.25
C SER A 157 -22.60 10.65 -8.01
N GLY A 158 -23.61 11.30 -8.61
CA GLY A 158 -23.44 12.59 -9.30
C GLY A 158 -22.90 13.69 -8.36
N ALA A 159 -23.28 13.65 -7.08
CA ALA A 159 -22.75 14.54 -6.05
C ALA A 159 -21.23 14.37 -5.86
N VAL A 160 -20.73 13.14 -5.82
CA VAL A 160 -19.29 12.86 -5.69
C VAL A 160 -18.55 13.22 -6.98
N ARG A 161 -19.10 12.87 -8.16
CA ARG A 161 -18.51 13.22 -9.46
C ARG A 161 -18.24 14.72 -9.60
N ARG A 162 -19.17 15.56 -9.15
CA ARG A 162 -19.01 17.03 -9.18
C ARG A 162 -17.85 17.54 -8.35
N ARG A 163 -17.63 16.93 -7.18
CA ARG A 163 -16.60 17.34 -6.21
C ARG A 163 -15.22 16.75 -6.51
N LEU A 164 -15.18 15.65 -7.26
CA LEU A 164 -13.97 14.91 -7.53
C LEU A 164 -12.84 15.76 -8.16
N PRO A 165 -13.08 16.62 -9.18
CA PRO A 165 -12.00 17.44 -9.75
C PRO A 165 -11.33 18.35 -8.73
N LEU A 166 -12.11 18.97 -7.83
CA LEU A 166 -11.59 19.83 -6.77
C LEU A 166 -10.81 19.02 -5.74
N LEU A 167 -11.33 17.87 -5.32
CA LEU A 167 -10.62 16.94 -4.43
C LEU A 167 -9.26 16.55 -5.02
N VAL A 168 -9.24 16.12 -6.29
CA VAL A 168 -8.01 15.70 -6.98
C VAL A 168 -7.03 16.87 -7.11
N LEU A 169 -7.52 18.08 -7.39
CA LEU A 169 -6.68 19.28 -7.44
C LEU A 169 -6.02 19.58 -6.08
N LEU A 170 -6.78 19.54 -4.99
CA LEU A 170 -6.22 19.75 -3.64
C LEU A 170 -5.17 18.68 -3.28
N LEU A 171 -5.44 17.41 -3.61
CA LEU A 171 -4.48 16.32 -3.42
C LEU A 171 -3.24 16.46 -4.32
N ALA A 172 -3.40 16.99 -5.53
CA ALA A 172 -2.30 17.27 -6.46
C ALA A 172 -1.39 18.37 -5.91
N LEU A 173 -1.97 19.49 -5.46
CA LEU A 173 -1.25 20.60 -4.86
C LEU A 173 -0.49 20.16 -3.60
N TYR A 174 -1.14 19.37 -2.74
CA TYR A 174 -0.49 18.76 -1.58
C TYR A 174 0.70 17.87 -1.99
N SER A 175 0.50 16.96 -2.95
CA SER A 175 1.53 15.99 -3.34
C SER A 175 2.72 16.65 -4.03
N VAL A 176 2.46 17.61 -4.92
CA VAL A 176 3.51 18.42 -5.57
C VAL A 176 4.23 19.29 -4.55
N GLY A 177 3.51 19.95 -3.65
CA GLY A 177 4.10 20.76 -2.58
C GLY A 177 5.02 19.95 -1.65
N TYR A 178 4.56 18.77 -1.20
CA TYR A 178 5.36 17.85 -0.41
C TYR A 178 6.65 17.44 -1.13
N LEU A 179 6.55 17.02 -2.39
CA LEU A 179 7.70 16.58 -3.17
C LEU A 179 8.65 17.74 -3.50
N LEU A 180 8.12 18.92 -3.80
CA LEU A 180 8.91 20.12 -4.08
C LEU A 180 9.71 20.54 -2.85
N VAL A 181 9.07 20.65 -1.68
CA VAL A 181 9.75 20.93 -0.42
C VAL A 181 10.81 19.86 -0.16
N GLY A 182 10.47 18.59 -0.38
CA GLY A 182 11.39 17.47 -0.19
C GLY A 182 12.61 17.48 -1.12
N VAL A 183 12.44 17.90 -2.37
CA VAL A 183 13.53 18.03 -3.36
C VAL A 183 14.39 19.26 -3.08
N ILE A 184 13.79 20.40 -2.74
CA ILE A 184 14.52 21.66 -2.47
C ILE A 184 15.33 21.56 -1.16
N SER A 185 14.74 20.95 -0.12
CA SER A 185 15.41 20.80 1.18
C SER A 185 16.30 19.56 1.28
N GLY A 186 16.18 18.64 0.33
CA GLY A 186 16.84 17.33 0.38
C GLY A 186 16.29 16.37 1.43
N THR A 187 15.16 16.66 2.10
CA THR A 187 14.59 15.77 3.14
C THR A 187 14.13 14.42 2.59
N LEU A 188 13.82 14.34 1.30
CA LEU A 188 13.40 13.10 0.63
C LEU A 188 14.53 12.40 -0.11
N ASP A 189 15.73 12.97 -0.10
CA ASP A 189 16.88 12.41 -0.79
C ASP A 189 17.29 11.10 -0.15
N ARG A 190 17.41 10.07 -0.98
CA ARG A 190 17.84 8.75 -0.54
C ARG A 190 19.35 8.53 -0.65
N SER A 191 20.14 9.62 -0.59
CA SER A 191 21.58 9.51 -0.32
C SER A 191 21.77 9.13 1.16
N ASN A 192 22.77 8.31 1.47
CA ASN A 192 22.93 7.78 2.83
C ASN A 192 23.17 8.90 3.87
N ALA A 193 24.01 9.88 3.52
CA ALA A 193 24.32 11.02 4.39
C ALA A 193 23.08 11.89 4.70
N ASN A 194 22.26 12.23 3.69
CA ASN A 194 21.06 13.03 3.92
C ASN A 194 19.99 12.27 4.69
N TYR A 195 19.82 10.99 4.36
CA TYR A 195 18.87 10.15 5.07
C TYR A 195 19.20 10.09 6.55
N ILE A 196 20.48 9.86 6.91
CA ILE A 196 20.95 9.91 8.30
C ILE A 196 20.68 11.30 8.91
N HIS A 197 21.15 12.36 8.24
CA HIS A 197 21.03 13.74 8.71
C HIS A 197 19.60 14.17 9.04
N TRP A 198 18.65 13.85 8.17
CA TRP A 198 17.26 14.23 8.35
C TRP A 198 16.49 13.29 9.27
N THR A 199 16.88 12.02 9.38
CA THR A 199 16.21 11.05 10.26
C THR A 199 16.46 11.35 11.74
N VAL A 200 17.59 11.95 12.09
CA VAL A 200 17.91 12.32 13.48
C VAL A 200 17.26 13.64 13.94
N ARG A 201 16.64 14.41 13.03
CA ARG A 201 16.03 15.70 13.35
C ARG A 201 14.57 15.55 13.76
N LEU A 202 14.18 16.25 14.83
CA LEU A 202 12.78 16.31 15.27
C LEU A 202 11.91 17.10 14.27
N TRP A 203 12.44 18.21 13.77
CA TRP A 203 11.82 19.06 12.76
C TRP A 203 12.63 19.01 11.46
N ARG A 204 11.96 18.57 10.41
CA ARG A 204 12.44 18.52 9.02
C ARG A 204 11.67 19.54 8.22
N ALA A 205 12.19 19.95 7.06
CA ALA A 205 11.47 20.88 6.19
C ALA A 205 10.11 20.32 5.73
N ASP A 206 9.97 18.99 5.66
CA ASP A 206 8.72 18.31 5.29
C ASP A 206 7.83 17.92 6.48
N THR A 207 8.17 18.30 7.73
CA THR A 207 7.44 17.85 8.93
C THR A 207 5.95 18.21 8.89
N LEU A 208 5.57 19.34 8.27
CA LEU A 208 4.16 19.74 8.14
C LEU A 208 3.34 18.79 7.25
N PHE A 209 3.99 18.06 6.34
CA PHE A 209 3.34 17.09 5.46
C PHE A 209 3.28 15.69 6.08
N VAL A 210 4.17 15.38 7.04
CA VAL A 210 4.28 14.06 7.68
C VAL A 210 2.94 13.52 8.22
N PRO A 211 2.12 14.31 8.96
CA PRO A 211 0.84 13.83 9.47
C PRO A 211 -0.12 13.34 8.36
N PHE A 212 0.01 13.90 7.15
CA PHE A 212 -0.89 13.68 6.02
C PHE A 212 -0.29 12.77 4.93
N LEU A 213 0.85 12.11 5.19
CA LEU A 213 1.60 11.34 4.19
C LEU A 213 0.76 10.40 3.31
N ARG A 214 -0.26 9.73 3.87
CA ARG A 214 -1.14 8.84 3.08
C ARG A 214 -2.00 9.54 2.04
N LEU A 215 -2.26 10.85 2.18
CA LEU A 215 -2.98 11.63 1.16
C LEU A 215 -2.20 11.67 -0.16
N ARG A 216 -0.87 11.57 -0.10
CA ARG A 216 -0.01 11.50 -1.29
C ARG A 216 -0.36 10.31 -2.18
N ASP A 217 -0.79 9.19 -1.59
CA ASP A 217 -1.11 7.98 -2.34
C ASP A 217 -2.53 8.05 -2.95
N LEU A 218 -3.42 8.91 -2.41
CA LEU A 218 -4.75 9.16 -2.96
C LEU A 218 -4.73 9.99 -4.24
N PHE A 219 -3.79 10.92 -4.41
CA PHE A 219 -3.68 11.71 -5.63
C PHE A 219 -3.51 10.84 -6.90
N PRO A 220 -2.44 10.04 -7.05
CA PRO A 220 -2.27 9.19 -8.23
C PRO A 220 -3.39 8.16 -8.37
N LEU A 221 -4.00 7.70 -7.27
CA LEU A 221 -5.14 6.79 -7.30
C LEU A 221 -6.40 7.45 -7.91
N LEU A 222 -6.66 8.71 -7.59
CA LEU A 222 -7.89 9.41 -8.00
C LEU A 222 -7.74 10.20 -9.31
N VAL A 223 -6.52 10.56 -9.70
CA VAL A 223 -6.29 11.42 -10.87
C VAL A 223 -6.84 10.86 -12.18
N PRO A 224 -6.81 9.54 -12.50
CA PRO A 224 -7.40 9.03 -13.73
C PRO A 224 -8.90 9.27 -13.79
N LEU A 225 -9.59 9.07 -12.66
CA LEU A 225 -11.02 9.28 -12.54
C LEU A 225 -11.35 10.77 -12.60
N GLY A 226 -10.55 11.63 -11.96
CA GLY A 226 -10.68 13.09 -12.06
C GLY A 226 -10.55 13.60 -13.50
N ILE A 227 -9.55 13.11 -14.25
CA ILE A 227 -9.36 13.43 -15.66
C ILE A 227 -10.55 12.96 -16.50
N GLN A 228 -11.00 11.71 -16.32
CA GLN A 228 -12.16 11.19 -17.05
C GLN A 228 -13.42 12.01 -16.79
N VAL A 229 -13.66 12.42 -15.54
CA VAL A 229 -14.81 13.26 -15.16
C VAL A 229 -14.74 14.65 -15.82
N CYS A 230 -13.55 15.24 -15.92
CA CYS A 230 -13.35 16.54 -16.57
C CYS A 230 -13.41 16.48 -18.11
N ALA A 231 -12.91 15.40 -18.71
CA ALA A 231 -12.80 15.24 -20.17
C ALA A 231 -14.03 14.57 -20.81
N GLY A 232 -14.79 13.79 -20.04
CA GLY A 232 -15.88 12.95 -20.54
C GLY A 232 -17.18 13.69 -20.90
N PRO A 233 -18.14 12.96 -21.47
CA PRO A 233 -19.51 13.45 -21.64
C PRO A 233 -20.15 13.67 -20.26
N TRP A 234 -20.67 14.88 -20.03
CA TRP A 234 -21.34 15.23 -18.78
C TRP A 234 -22.83 14.91 -18.92
N PRO A 235 -23.44 14.12 -18.00
CA PRO A 235 -24.87 13.91 -18.03
C PRO A 235 -25.56 15.26 -17.88
N VAL A 236 -26.34 15.65 -18.88
CA VAL A 236 -27.14 16.87 -18.89
C VAL A 236 -28.39 16.60 -18.07
N GLU A 237 -28.22 16.36 -16.77
CA GLU A 237 -29.34 16.38 -15.84
C GLU A 237 -29.52 17.82 -15.35
N ALA A 238 -30.67 18.40 -15.69
CA ALA A 238 -31.25 19.68 -15.25
C ALA A 238 -30.27 20.75 -14.72
N GLY A 239 -29.67 21.54 -15.62
CA GLY A 239 -29.06 22.84 -15.29
C GLY A 239 -27.72 22.81 -14.55
N GLU A 240 -27.07 21.65 -14.46
CA GLU A 240 -25.82 21.54 -13.71
C GLU A 240 -24.58 22.05 -14.49
N ALA A 241 -23.76 22.87 -13.83
CA ALA A 241 -22.54 23.43 -14.41
C ALA A 241 -21.49 22.33 -14.69
N ARG A 242 -21.01 22.29 -15.93
CA ARG A 242 -19.97 21.36 -16.37
C ARG A 242 -18.64 21.68 -15.65
N PRO A 243 -17.87 20.68 -15.16
CA PRO A 243 -16.51 20.93 -14.72
C PRO A 243 -15.68 21.52 -15.86
N ARG A 244 -14.80 22.46 -15.52
CA ARG A 244 -14.03 23.20 -16.53
C ARG A 244 -13.07 22.24 -17.24
N ARG A 245 -13.23 22.08 -18.56
CA ARG A 245 -12.43 21.14 -19.38
C ARG A 245 -10.91 21.34 -19.25
N TRP A 246 -10.44 22.57 -18.97
CA TRP A 246 -9.02 22.87 -18.76
C TRP A 246 -8.43 22.21 -17.49
N LEU A 247 -9.27 21.75 -16.55
CA LEU A 247 -8.78 21.02 -15.37
C LEU A 247 -8.16 19.67 -15.76
N ALA A 248 -8.65 19.01 -16.82
CA ALA A 248 -8.07 17.74 -17.25
C ALA A 248 -6.57 17.85 -17.62
N PRO A 249 -6.14 18.75 -18.53
CA PRO A 249 -4.71 18.92 -18.82
C PRO A 249 -3.93 19.45 -17.62
N ALA A 250 -4.52 20.30 -16.75
CA ALA A 250 -3.85 20.76 -15.54
C ALA A 250 -3.55 19.62 -14.55
N LEU A 251 -4.50 18.71 -14.34
CA LEU A 251 -4.32 17.53 -13.48
C LEU A 251 -3.27 16.56 -14.06
N ALA A 252 -3.27 16.37 -15.38
CA ALA A 252 -2.24 15.57 -16.05
C ALA A 252 -0.85 16.17 -15.90
N LEU A 253 -0.72 17.50 -16.03
CA LEU A 253 0.53 18.21 -15.81
C LEU A 253 1.01 18.07 -14.37
N LEU A 254 0.13 18.24 -13.38
CA LEU A 254 0.49 18.09 -11.96
C LEU A 254 0.91 16.65 -11.63
N LEU A 255 0.28 15.65 -12.24
CA LEU A 255 0.72 14.26 -12.14
C LEU A 255 2.14 14.10 -12.70
N LEU A 256 2.40 14.60 -13.91
CA LEU A 256 3.72 14.54 -14.54
C LEU A 256 4.79 15.22 -13.66
N VAL A 257 4.51 16.42 -13.16
CA VAL A 257 5.39 17.14 -12.24
C VAL A 257 5.66 16.32 -10.98
N SER A 258 4.63 15.70 -10.38
CA SER A 258 4.81 14.86 -9.20
C SER A 258 5.70 13.63 -9.47
N LEU A 259 5.56 13.01 -10.64
CA LEU A 259 6.39 11.86 -11.03
C LEU A 259 7.85 12.29 -11.26
N VAL A 260 8.08 13.41 -11.94
CA VAL A 260 9.42 13.97 -12.15
C VAL A 260 10.07 14.29 -10.80
N LEU A 261 9.40 15.04 -9.93
CA LEU A 261 9.91 15.37 -8.59
C LEU A 261 10.18 14.10 -7.77
N GLY A 262 9.27 13.11 -7.81
CA GLY A 262 9.46 11.81 -7.16
C GLY A 262 10.70 11.08 -7.66
N GLY A 263 10.96 11.08 -8.97
CA GLY A 263 12.17 10.53 -9.58
C GLY A 263 13.45 11.25 -9.13
N LEU A 264 13.41 12.58 -9.03
CA LEU A 264 14.55 13.39 -8.60
C LEU A 264 15.05 13.02 -7.21
N THR A 265 14.17 12.61 -6.29
CA THR A 265 14.52 12.20 -4.90
C THR A 265 15.49 11.03 -4.80
N GLY A 266 15.74 10.32 -5.92
CA GLY A 266 16.45 9.06 -5.91
C GLY A 266 15.59 7.89 -5.41
N GLY A 267 14.41 8.15 -4.81
CA GLY A 267 13.53 7.19 -4.16
C GLY A 267 12.76 6.28 -5.12
N ARG A 268 13.14 5.00 -5.28
CA ARG A 268 12.37 4.02 -6.07
C ARG A 268 10.89 3.98 -5.67
N GLY A 269 10.59 4.01 -4.36
CA GLY A 269 9.23 4.03 -3.84
C GLY A 269 8.46 5.34 -4.07
N LEU A 270 9.16 6.47 -4.27
CA LEU A 270 8.54 7.78 -4.52
C LEU A 270 8.16 7.98 -5.99
N LEU A 271 8.63 7.11 -6.90
CA LEU A 271 8.17 7.06 -8.29
C LEU A 271 7.28 5.82 -8.55
N LEU A 272 7.78 4.63 -8.24
CA LEU A 272 7.08 3.37 -8.53
C LEU A 272 5.78 3.22 -7.72
N GLY A 273 5.76 3.72 -6.47
CA GLY A 273 4.56 3.70 -5.63
C GLY A 273 3.41 4.51 -6.24
N PRO A 274 3.61 5.80 -6.58
CA PRO A 274 2.61 6.58 -7.31
C PRO A 274 2.21 5.99 -8.67
N LEU A 275 3.14 5.43 -9.44
CA LEU A 275 2.79 4.74 -10.70
C LEU A 275 1.90 3.51 -10.46
N LEU A 276 2.17 2.72 -9.42
CA LEU A 276 1.31 1.61 -9.03
C LEU A 276 -0.09 2.08 -8.61
N MET A 277 -0.16 3.16 -7.81
CA MET A 277 -1.44 3.78 -7.44
C MET A 277 -2.19 4.33 -8.66
N LEU A 278 -1.49 4.87 -9.65
CA LEU A 278 -2.08 5.31 -10.92
C LEU A 278 -2.71 4.15 -11.69
N LEU A 279 -2.02 3.01 -11.79
CA LEU A 279 -2.55 1.79 -12.42
C LEU A 279 -3.82 1.29 -11.72
N LEU A 280 -3.81 1.31 -10.38
CA LEU A 280 -4.99 0.99 -9.57
C LEU A 280 -6.11 2.02 -9.79
N GLY A 281 -5.77 3.29 -9.98
CA GLY A 281 -6.72 4.36 -10.30
C GLY A 281 -7.41 4.17 -11.63
N LEU A 282 -6.67 3.72 -12.65
CA LEU A 282 -7.21 3.38 -13.97
C LEU A 282 -8.26 2.27 -13.88
N TRP A 283 -8.18 1.38 -12.89
CA TRP A 283 -9.21 0.37 -12.65
C TRP A 283 -10.58 0.96 -12.27
N MET A 284 -10.66 2.20 -11.78
CA MET A 284 -11.93 2.87 -11.50
C MET A 284 -12.51 3.61 -12.72
N THR A 285 -11.75 3.72 -13.81
CA THR A 285 -12.14 4.42 -15.04
C THR A 285 -12.94 3.51 -15.97
N SER A 286 -13.53 4.09 -17.01
CA SER A 286 -14.21 3.34 -18.10
C SER A 286 -13.24 2.72 -19.11
N LEU A 287 -11.92 2.70 -18.84
CA LEU A 287 -10.95 2.10 -19.75
C LEU A 287 -11.16 0.59 -19.91
N PRO A 288 -10.95 0.05 -21.12
CA PRO A 288 -11.09 -1.37 -21.36
C PRO A 288 -10.03 -2.16 -20.57
N PRO A 289 -10.39 -3.28 -19.90
CA PRO A 289 -9.45 -4.06 -19.10
C PRO A 289 -8.19 -4.52 -19.86
N ARG A 290 -8.31 -4.76 -21.18
CA ARG A 290 -7.17 -5.10 -22.05
C ARG A 290 -6.11 -4.00 -22.09
N MET A 291 -6.50 -2.73 -22.09
CA MET A 291 -5.54 -1.61 -22.07
C MET A 291 -4.84 -1.53 -20.72
N ILE A 292 -5.58 -1.70 -19.62
CA ILE A 292 -5.01 -1.74 -18.27
C ILE A 292 -3.96 -2.86 -18.17
N ARG A 293 -4.25 -4.05 -18.71
CA ARG A 293 -3.28 -5.15 -18.78
C ARG A 293 -1.97 -4.74 -19.44
N TRP A 294 -2.01 -4.09 -20.59
CA TRP A 294 -0.81 -3.64 -21.29
C TRP A 294 -0.05 -2.55 -20.54
N LEU A 295 -0.76 -1.65 -19.83
CA LEU A 295 -0.12 -0.66 -18.96
C LEU A 295 0.57 -1.31 -17.76
N VAL A 296 -0.01 -2.37 -17.18
CA VAL A 296 0.65 -3.16 -16.14
C VAL A 296 1.93 -3.82 -16.68
N VAL A 297 1.88 -4.42 -17.88
CA VAL A 297 3.07 -4.97 -18.54
C VAL A 297 4.12 -3.89 -18.77
N GLY A 298 3.73 -2.73 -19.30
CA GLY A 298 4.64 -1.60 -19.51
C GLY A 298 5.28 -1.09 -18.22
N PHE A 299 4.51 -1.01 -17.13
CA PHE A 299 5.03 -0.67 -15.81
C PHE A 299 6.05 -1.69 -15.31
N LEU A 300 5.80 -2.99 -15.48
CA LEU A 300 6.75 -4.04 -15.11
C LEU A 300 8.04 -3.94 -15.94
N VAL A 301 7.93 -3.76 -17.26
CA VAL A 301 9.07 -3.55 -18.16
C VAL A 301 9.87 -2.32 -17.79
N PHE A 302 9.23 -1.24 -17.34
CA PHE A 302 9.89 -0.04 -16.82
C PHE A 302 10.55 -0.29 -15.46
N ALA A 303 9.85 -0.93 -14.52
CA ALA A 303 10.33 -1.13 -13.15
C ALA A 303 11.57 -2.04 -13.09
N LEU A 304 11.63 -3.07 -13.93
CA LEU A 304 12.72 -4.05 -13.97
C LEU A 304 14.13 -3.42 -14.12
N PRO A 305 14.42 -2.57 -15.14
CA PRO A 305 15.69 -1.87 -15.25
C PRO A 305 15.78 -0.64 -14.32
N PHE A 306 14.66 -0.01 -13.98
CA PHE A 306 14.65 1.20 -13.16
C PHE A 306 15.12 0.93 -11.72
N ILE A 307 14.68 -0.17 -11.10
CA ILE A 307 15.06 -0.53 -9.73
C ILE A 307 16.59 -0.61 -9.54
N PRO A 308 17.34 -1.44 -10.30
CA PRO A 308 18.79 -1.54 -10.16
C PRO A 308 19.52 -0.28 -10.61
N LEU A 309 19.01 0.43 -11.64
CA LEU A 309 19.57 1.72 -12.07
C LEU A 309 19.54 2.75 -10.94
N MET A 310 18.40 2.90 -10.25
CA MET A 310 18.27 3.81 -9.12
C MET A 310 19.13 3.40 -7.92
N GLY A 311 19.29 2.09 -7.70
CA GLY A 311 20.23 1.56 -6.71
C GLY A 311 21.66 2.04 -6.97
N SER A 312 22.15 1.86 -8.19
CA SER A 312 23.47 2.35 -8.60
C SER A 312 23.58 3.87 -8.56
N LEU A 313 22.59 4.59 -9.09
CA LEU A 313 22.60 6.06 -9.18
C LEU A 313 22.79 6.72 -7.81
N ARG A 314 22.12 6.24 -6.76
CA ARG A 314 22.25 6.78 -5.39
C ARG A 314 23.66 6.70 -4.80
N THR A 315 24.46 5.75 -5.29
CA THR A 315 25.83 5.54 -4.79
C THR A 315 26.85 6.41 -5.51
N THR A 316 26.46 7.11 -6.58
CA THR A 316 27.34 8.01 -7.30
C THR A 316 27.62 9.28 -6.48
N ALA A 317 28.87 9.76 -6.50
CA ALA A 317 29.24 11.04 -5.87
C ALA A 317 28.40 12.21 -6.42
N ALA A 318 28.07 12.13 -7.70
CA ALA A 318 27.21 13.07 -8.40
C ALA A 318 25.79 13.14 -7.79
N PHE A 319 25.14 12.00 -7.50
CA PHE A 319 23.86 12.03 -6.78
C PHE A 319 24.01 12.56 -5.35
N GLN A 320 25.11 12.21 -4.67
CA GLN A 320 25.38 12.68 -3.31
C GLN A 320 25.61 14.19 -3.21
N SER A 321 26.04 14.85 -4.30
CA SER A 321 26.23 16.31 -4.34
C SER A 321 24.98 17.10 -4.74
N THR A 322 23.86 16.44 -5.08
CA THR A 322 22.62 17.12 -5.52
C THR A 322 21.89 17.90 -4.42
N VAL A 323 22.32 17.76 -3.16
CA VAL A 323 21.67 18.29 -1.95
C VAL A 323 21.68 19.82 -1.90
N SER A 324 22.68 20.45 -2.51
CA SER A 324 22.88 21.90 -2.52
C SER A 324 22.46 22.57 -3.83
N GLN A 325 21.85 21.82 -4.75
CA GLN A 325 21.56 22.29 -6.11
C GLN A 325 20.08 22.62 -6.33
N ARG A 326 19.81 23.51 -7.29
CA ARG A 326 18.43 23.83 -7.69
C ARG A 326 17.78 22.61 -8.38
N PRO A 327 16.44 22.46 -8.36
CA PRO A 327 15.77 21.29 -8.94
C PRO A 327 16.10 21.01 -10.42
N LEU A 328 16.33 22.05 -11.24
CA LEU A 328 16.69 21.90 -12.64
C LEU A 328 18.13 21.42 -12.84
N GLU A 329 19.08 21.99 -12.09
CA GLU A 329 20.49 21.55 -12.08
C GLU A 329 20.59 20.09 -11.63
N ARG A 330 19.79 19.73 -10.62
CA ARG A 330 19.66 18.37 -10.12
C ARG A 330 19.13 17.39 -11.16
N LEU A 331 18.18 17.79 -12.01
CA LEU A 331 17.69 16.94 -13.11
C LEU A 331 18.80 16.65 -14.11
N GLU A 332 19.55 17.67 -14.52
CA GLU A 332 20.68 17.53 -15.46
C GLU A 332 21.76 16.62 -14.88
N LEU A 333 22.09 16.79 -13.60
CA LEU A 333 23.12 16.03 -12.91
C LEU A 333 22.70 14.56 -12.72
N ILE A 334 21.44 14.31 -12.37
CA ILE A 334 20.86 12.95 -12.31
C ILE A 334 20.86 12.30 -13.70
N ALA A 335 20.45 13.02 -14.75
CA ALA A 335 20.42 12.49 -16.11
C ALA A 335 21.83 12.08 -16.59
N ARG A 336 22.83 12.95 -16.39
CA ARG A 336 24.25 12.64 -16.68
C ARG A 336 24.76 11.45 -15.88
N SER A 337 24.40 11.39 -14.59
CA SER A 337 24.80 10.29 -13.70
C SER A 337 24.14 8.97 -14.08
N ALA A 338 22.89 9.00 -14.56
CA ALA A 338 22.15 7.81 -14.97
C ALA A 338 22.76 7.15 -16.22
N VAL A 339 23.24 7.95 -17.18
CA VAL A 339 23.95 7.44 -18.37
C VAL A 339 25.22 6.68 -18.00
N ASN A 340 25.92 7.15 -16.96
CA ASN A 340 27.19 6.56 -16.51
C ASN A 340 27.03 5.51 -15.40
N ALA A 341 25.83 5.38 -14.83
CA ALA A 341 25.56 4.43 -13.76
C ALA A 341 25.51 3.02 -14.32
N ARG A 342 26.50 2.19 -13.97
CA ARG A 342 26.45 0.75 -14.26
C ARG A 342 25.48 0.08 -13.28
N PRO A 343 24.36 -0.51 -13.75
CA PRO A 343 23.43 -1.20 -12.87
C PRO A 343 24.15 -2.37 -12.19
N LYS A 344 24.13 -2.41 -10.86
CA LYS A 344 24.58 -3.61 -10.15
C LYS A 344 23.41 -4.60 -10.17
N PRO A 345 23.59 -5.83 -10.70
CA PRO A 345 22.54 -6.83 -10.63
C PRO A 345 22.27 -7.14 -9.15
N GLU A 346 21.02 -6.95 -8.72
CA GLU A 346 20.58 -7.44 -7.41
C GLU A 346 20.44 -8.97 -7.48
N THR A 347 21.01 -9.70 -6.53
CA THR A 347 20.85 -11.16 -6.48
C THR A 347 19.43 -11.51 -6.04
N LEU A 348 18.91 -12.65 -6.49
CA LEU A 348 17.58 -13.14 -6.08
C LEU A 348 17.42 -13.19 -4.55
N ALA A 349 18.50 -13.49 -3.83
CA ALA A 349 18.54 -13.49 -2.36
C ALA A 349 18.26 -12.10 -1.77
N VAL A 350 18.87 -11.05 -2.32
CA VAL A 350 18.68 -9.67 -1.84
C VAL A 350 17.26 -9.19 -2.14
N ILE A 351 16.75 -9.48 -3.34
CA ILE A 351 15.36 -9.17 -3.72
C ILE A 351 14.39 -9.91 -2.79
N GLY A 352 14.63 -11.19 -2.55
CA GLY A 352 13.83 -12.03 -1.65
C GLY A 352 13.80 -11.48 -0.22
N ARG A 353 14.97 -11.10 0.33
CA ARG A 353 15.08 -10.46 1.65
C ARG A 353 14.35 -9.13 1.70
N ASP A 354 14.49 -8.29 0.68
CA ASP A 354 13.84 -6.97 0.63
C ASP A 354 12.31 -7.10 0.51
N LEU A 355 11.82 -8.16 -0.15
CA LEU A 355 10.41 -8.51 -0.19
C LEU A 355 9.94 -9.22 1.09
N PHE A 356 10.83 -9.89 1.83
CA PHE A 356 10.60 -10.46 3.16
C PHE A 356 11.19 -9.55 4.27
N PRO A 357 10.77 -8.27 4.41
CA PRO A 357 11.49 -7.30 5.24
C PRO A 357 11.13 -7.42 6.72
N SER A 358 11.18 -8.63 7.29
CA SER A 358 11.13 -8.82 8.74
C SER A 358 12.38 -9.49 9.27
N SER A 359 12.74 -9.08 10.48
CA SER A 359 13.79 -9.70 11.28
C SER A 359 13.40 -11.01 11.95
N ASP A 360 12.21 -11.55 11.65
CA ASP A 360 11.72 -12.83 12.22
C ASP A 360 12.72 -13.99 12.17
N PRO A 361 13.56 -14.15 11.12
CA PRO A 361 14.57 -15.22 11.09
C PRO A 361 15.52 -15.21 12.30
N TYR A 362 15.82 -14.04 12.86
CA TYR A 362 16.70 -13.93 14.02
C TYR A 362 16.12 -14.55 15.29
N LEU A 363 14.81 -14.80 15.36
CA LEU A 363 14.20 -15.54 16.49
C LEU A 363 14.67 -16.99 16.58
N PHE A 364 15.13 -17.55 15.47
CA PHE A 364 15.43 -18.97 15.35
C PHE A 364 16.94 -19.23 15.22
N GLU A 365 17.75 -18.18 15.23
CA GLU A 365 19.21 -18.23 15.21
C GLU A 365 19.75 -17.73 16.56
N THR A 366 20.91 -18.21 16.98
CA THR A 366 21.57 -17.72 18.21
C THR A 366 21.97 -16.24 18.04
N PRO A 367 21.71 -15.36 19.02
CA PRO A 367 21.23 -15.65 20.37
C PRO A 367 19.71 -15.69 20.55
N GLY A 368 18.92 -15.34 19.53
CA GLY A 368 17.46 -15.25 19.62
C GLY A 368 16.75 -16.55 20.00
N SER A 369 17.23 -17.69 19.50
CA SER A 369 16.70 -19.02 19.82
C SER A 369 16.82 -19.38 21.30
N GLU A 370 17.80 -18.80 22.01
CA GLU A 370 18.11 -19.08 23.42
C GLU A 370 17.44 -18.10 24.38
N GLN A 371 16.92 -16.97 23.89
CA GLN A 371 16.25 -15.99 24.73
C GLN A 371 14.94 -16.55 25.31
N PRO A 372 14.62 -16.31 26.59
CA PRO A 372 13.32 -16.69 27.16
C PRO A 372 12.17 -15.87 26.55
N PRO A 373 10.91 -16.33 26.65
CA PRO A 373 9.76 -15.55 26.20
C PRO A 373 9.71 -14.18 26.88
N ALA A 374 9.49 -13.11 26.10
CA ALA A 374 9.54 -11.74 26.61
C ALA A 374 8.28 -11.28 27.36
N GLY A 375 7.17 -12.02 27.26
CA GLY A 375 5.89 -11.67 27.88
C GLY A 375 5.43 -10.25 27.54
N TRP A 376 5.12 -9.46 28.59
CA TRP A 376 4.56 -8.11 28.47
C TRP A 376 5.59 -6.99 28.30
N LYS A 377 6.86 -7.32 28.07
CA LYS A 377 7.95 -6.35 27.94
C LYS A 377 7.62 -5.25 26.92
N ARG A 378 7.90 -3.98 27.26
CA ARG A 378 7.65 -2.77 26.43
C ARG A 378 6.18 -2.44 26.09
N LEU A 379 5.19 -3.29 26.39
CA LEU A 379 3.78 -2.99 26.08
C LEU A 379 3.20 -1.84 26.90
N HIS A 380 3.81 -1.49 28.04
CA HIS A 380 3.46 -0.27 28.79
C HIS A 380 3.61 1.02 27.95
N GLY A 381 4.42 1.00 26.89
CA GLY A 381 4.53 2.12 25.94
C GLY A 381 3.19 2.48 25.27
N LEU A 382 2.25 1.52 25.20
CA LEU A 382 0.90 1.75 24.67
C LEU A 382 0.08 2.73 25.52
N LEU A 383 0.41 2.92 26.80
CA LEU A 383 -0.21 3.94 27.64
C LEU A 383 0.09 5.36 27.14
N PHE A 384 1.17 5.53 26.37
CA PHE A 384 1.63 6.82 25.84
C PHE A 384 1.24 7.02 24.37
N LEU A 385 0.33 6.20 23.83
CA LEU A 385 -0.06 6.18 22.42
C LEU A 385 -0.52 7.55 21.91
N TRP A 386 -1.31 8.26 22.73
CA TRP A 386 -1.84 9.59 22.44
C TRP A 386 -0.97 10.75 22.94
N VAL A 387 0.10 10.46 23.68
CA VAL A 387 0.97 11.49 24.26
C VAL A 387 1.99 11.95 23.21
N PRO A 388 1.95 13.20 22.73
CA PRO A 388 2.87 13.66 21.70
C PRO A 388 4.33 13.62 22.18
N LYS A 389 5.26 13.15 21.32
CA LYS A 389 6.69 13.07 21.67
C LYS A 389 7.30 14.44 22.01
N HIS A 390 6.74 15.56 21.53
CA HIS A 390 7.23 16.89 21.91
C HIS A 390 6.80 17.30 23.33
N LEU A 391 5.64 16.83 23.82
CA LEU A 391 5.20 17.08 25.21
C LEU A 391 5.84 16.10 26.19
N TYR A 392 6.20 14.90 25.73
CA TYR A 392 6.89 13.90 26.53
C TYR A 392 8.03 13.25 25.73
N PRO A 393 9.20 13.92 25.61
CA PRO A 393 10.33 13.48 24.79
C PRO A 393 10.83 12.08 25.13
N ASN A 394 10.75 11.73 26.41
CA ASN A 394 11.24 10.46 26.96
C ASN A 394 10.16 9.36 27.00
N ARG A 395 9.04 9.49 26.25
CA ARG A 395 8.06 8.38 26.19
C ARG A 395 8.73 7.13 25.62
N PRO A 396 8.38 5.94 26.12
CA PRO A 396 8.78 4.69 25.50
C PRO A 396 8.43 4.67 24.01
N GLU A 397 9.30 4.06 23.20
CA GLU A 397 9.05 3.91 21.78
C GLU A 397 7.91 2.90 21.54
N ILE A 398 6.85 3.37 20.89
CA ILE A 398 5.69 2.53 20.54
C ILE A 398 5.99 1.71 19.27
N ASN A 399 6.77 2.28 18.36
CA ASN A 399 7.29 1.56 17.20
C ASN A 399 8.53 0.77 17.63
N ASP A 400 8.30 -0.35 18.30
CA ASP A 400 9.35 -1.14 18.96
C ASP A 400 9.87 -2.31 18.11
N GLY A 401 9.29 -2.59 16.93
CA GLY A 401 9.64 -3.77 16.14
C GLY A 401 11.12 -3.86 15.80
N HIS A 402 11.77 -2.73 15.51
CA HIS A 402 13.21 -2.67 15.29
C HIS A 402 14.03 -2.87 16.58
N LEU A 403 13.55 -2.34 17.71
CA LEU A 403 14.22 -2.49 19.01
C LEU A 403 14.18 -3.95 19.48
N ILE A 404 13.06 -4.64 19.23
CA ILE A 404 12.93 -6.06 19.51
C ILE A 404 13.95 -6.84 18.66
N ALA A 405 14.02 -6.56 17.36
CA ALA A 405 14.95 -7.25 16.47
C ALA A 405 16.43 -7.07 16.90
N LYS A 406 16.84 -5.86 17.28
CA LYS A 406 18.20 -5.58 17.76
C LYS A 406 18.54 -6.32 19.05
N GLU A 407 17.55 -6.40 19.96
CA GLU A 407 17.69 -7.13 21.21
C GLU A 407 17.84 -8.63 20.96
N ILE A 408 17.03 -9.20 20.07
CA ILE A 408 17.12 -10.61 19.65
C ILE A 408 18.50 -10.92 19.09
N MET A 409 19.11 -9.98 18.36
CA MET A 409 20.45 -10.14 17.80
C MET A 409 21.59 -9.89 18.80
N GLY A 410 21.31 -9.40 20.01
CA GLY A 410 22.34 -8.96 20.96
C GLY A 410 23.15 -7.75 20.48
N LYS A 411 22.63 -6.96 19.54
CA LYS A 411 23.32 -5.79 18.93
C LYS A 411 22.49 -4.52 19.06
N PRO A 412 22.28 -4.00 20.29
CA PRO A 412 21.44 -2.82 20.53
C PRO A 412 21.93 -1.56 19.80
N GLU A 413 23.25 -1.43 19.60
CA GLU A 413 23.87 -0.29 18.91
C GLU A 413 23.82 -0.38 17.37
N LEU A 414 23.34 -1.47 16.80
CA LEU A 414 23.33 -1.60 15.34
C LEU A 414 22.36 -0.58 14.73
N GLY A 415 22.85 0.27 13.82
CA GLY A 415 22.04 1.31 13.18
C GLY A 415 21.65 2.47 14.10
N THR A 416 22.43 2.73 15.17
CA THR A 416 22.40 4.00 15.91
C THR A 416 23.42 4.99 15.34
N VAL A 417 23.04 6.26 15.25
CA VAL A 417 23.95 7.39 14.98
C VAL A 417 23.59 8.48 15.99
N ASP A 418 24.57 8.98 16.75
CA ASP A 418 24.36 9.95 17.84
C ASP A 418 23.26 9.53 18.84
N GLY A 419 23.21 8.23 19.18
CA GLY A 419 22.20 7.65 20.07
C GLY A 419 20.79 7.56 19.48
N LYS A 420 20.60 7.86 18.19
CA LYS A 420 19.30 7.81 17.50
C LYS A 420 19.26 6.70 16.47
N HIS A 421 18.15 5.98 16.42
CA HIS A 421 17.95 4.88 15.48
C HIS A 421 17.67 5.40 14.06
N VAL A 422 18.50 5.02 13.10
CA VAL A 422 18.40 5.53 11.71
C VAL A 422 17.66 4.55 10.78
N TRP A 423 17.95 3.25 10.88
CA TRP A 423 17.23 2.22 10.14
C TRP A 423 17.52 0.83 10.69
N PHE A 424 16.49 -0.01 10.79
CA PHE A 424 16.62 -1.44 11.04
C PHE A 424 15.37 -2.18 10.54
N PRO A 425 15.48 -3.43 10.05
CA PRO A 425 14.31 -4.21 9.74
C PRO A 425 13.47 -4.46 11.00
N ASN A 426 12.14 -4.42 10.89
CA ASN A 426 11.25 -4.59 12.03
C ASN A 426 10.93 -6.07 12.25
N MET A 427 10.57 -6.41 13.49
CA MET A 427 9.83 -7.63 13.79
C MET A 427 8.40 -7.57 13.23
N SER A 428 7.92 -8.70 12.74
CA SER A 428 6.53 -8.83 12.31
C SER A 428 5.56 -9.06 13.47
N PHE A 429 4.26 -9.08 13.17
CA PHE A 429 3.23 -9.36 14.18
C PHE A 429 3.32 -10.79 14.69
N GLY A 430 3.47 -11.76 13.78
CA GLY A 430 3.67 -13.16 14.14
C GLY A 430 4.99 -13.37 14.88
N GLY A 431 6.06 -12.71 14.44
CA GLY A 431 7.37 -12.72 15.08
C GLY A 431 7.33 -12.18 16.51
N ASP A 432 6.69 -11.03 16.72
CA ASP A 432 6.56 -10.43 18.06
C ASP A 432 5.68 -11.29 18.99
N LEU A 433 4.55 -11.83 18.50
CA LEU A 433 3.75 -12.78 19.28
C LEU A 433 4.55 -14.03 19.69
N TYR A 434 5.38 -14.54 18.78
CA TYR A 434 6.26 -15.67 19.08
C TYR A 434 7.34 -15.32 20.10
N TRP A 435 7.98 -14.16 19.97
CA TRP A 435 8.97 -13.68 20.93
C TRP A 435 8.40 -13.55 22.34
N ARG A 436 7.17 -13.02 22.46
CA ARG A 436 6.51 -12.78 23.75
C ARG A 436 5.97 -14.03 24.41
N PHE A 437 5.27 -14.85 23.63
CA PHE A 437 4.39 -15.90 24.16
C PHE A 437 4.52 -17.23 23.41
N ARG A 438 5.54 -17.36 22.54
CA ARG A 438 5.81 -18.55 21.72
C ARG A 438 4.60 -18.91 20.83
N LYS A 439 4.56 -20.17 20.38
CA LYS A 439 3.53 -20.68 19.46
C LYS A 439 2.09 -20.45 19.96
N PRO A 440 1.73 -20.66 21.24
CA PRO A 440 0.37 -20.40 21.72
C PRO A 440 -0.04 -18.93 21.52
N GLY A 441 0.88 -18.00 21.79
CA GLY A 441 0.66 -16.57 21.55
C GLY A 441 0.37 -16.21 20.10
N VAL A 442 1.06 -16.86 19.16
CA VAL A 442 0.85 -16.66 17.72
C VAL A 442 -0.56 -17.08 17.33
N VAL A 443 -1.01 -18.26 17.77
CA VAL A 443 -2.34 -18.78 17.44
C VAL A 443 -3.45 -17.91 18.05
N ILE A 444 -3.37 -17.64 19.36
CA ILE A 444 -4.39 -16.84 20.07
C ILE A 444 -4.40 -15.41 19.52
N GLY A 445 -3.23 -14.78 19.39
CA GLY A 445 -3.11 -13.41 18.87
C GLY A 445 -3.57 -13.28 17.43
N ALA A 446 -3.28 -14.27 16.57
CA ALA A 446 -3.79 -14.31 15.19
C ALA A 446 -5.32 -14.39 15.14
N LEU A 447 -5.95 -15.25 15.95
CA LEU A 447 -7.40 -15.40 15.98
C LEU A 447 -8.10 -14.14 16.53
N LEU A 448 -7.58 -13.56 17.61
CA LEU A 448 -8.11 -12.32 18.18
C LEU A 448 -8.02 -11.16 17.17
N PHE A 449 -6.85 -10.99 16.53
CA PHE A 449 -6.67 -9.98 15.51
C PHE A 449 -7.58 -10.22 14.29
N ALA A 450 -7.70 -11.48 13.82
CA ALA A 450 -8.55 -11.83 12.71
C ALA A 450 -10.03 -11.54 12.98
N ALA A 451 -10.51 -11.81 14.21
CA ALA A 451 -11.86 -11.47 14.64
C ALA A 451 -12.11 -9.95 14.64
N LEU A 452 -11.18 -9.18 15.21
CA LEU A 452 -11.21 -7.71 15.18
C LEU A 452 -11.23 -7.19 13.73
N TYR A 453 -10.35 -7.71 12.89
CA TYR A 453 -10.23 -7.32 11.48
C TYR A 453 -11.50 -7.66 10.70
N ALA A 454 -12.09 -8.84 10.92
CA ALA A 454 -13.34 -9.23 10.28
C ALA A 454 -14.51 -8.35 10.71
N ALA A 455 -14.58 -7.96 11.99
CA ALA A 455 -15.58 -7.01 12.48
C ALA A 455 -15.39 -5.63 11.83
N PHE A 456 -14.15 -5.15 11.74
CA PHE A 456 -13.81 -3.93 11.02
C PHE A 456 -14.26 -3.99 9.55
N CYS A 457 -13.88 -5.04 8.81
CA CYS A 457 -14.26 -5.22 7.42
C CYS A 457 -15.78 -5.19 7.25
N ARG A 458 -16.54 -5.83 8.15
CA ARG A 458 -18.01 -5.80 8.14
C ARG A 458 -18.57 -4.37 8.24
N VAL A 459 -18.05 -3.56 9.16
CA VAL A 459 -18.44 -2.15 9.29
C VAL A 459 -18.06 -1.38 8.03
N TRP A 460 -16.85 -1.60 7.53
CA TRP A 460 -16.33 -0.95 6.33
C TRP A 460 -17.19 -1.24 5.09
N TYR A 461 -17.54 -2.51 4.81
CA TYR A 461 -18.39 -2.86 3.66
C TYR A 461 -19.76 -2.21 3.78
N ARG A 462 -20.36 -2.23 4.96
CA ARG A 462 -21.65 -1.56 5.19
C ARG A 462 -21.54 -0.08 4.87
N TRP A 463 -20.53 0.62 5.37
CA TRP A 463 -20.33 2.04 5.09
C TRP A 463 -20.05 2.34 3.62
N ALA A 464 -19.18 1.56 2.98
CA ALA A 464 -18.84 1.73 1.58
C ALA A 464 -20.04 1.42 0.65
N SER A 465 -21.01 0.62 1.10
CA SER A 465 -22.28 0.38 0.39
C SER A 465 -23.28 1.55 0.48
N LEU A 466 -23.11 2.50 1.41
CA LEU A 466 -24.04 3.62 1.62
C LEU A 466 -23.74 4.84 0.72
N SER A 467 -23.24 4.63 -0.51
CA SER A 467 -22.62 5.71 -1.30
C SER A 467 -23.61 6.82 -1.68
N GLY A 468 -23.45 7.98 -1.03
CA GLY A 468 -24.05 9.25 -1.44
C GLY A 468 -23.11 10.43 -1.26
N SER A 469 -22.18 10.33 -0.30
CA SER A 469 -21.27 11.41 0.11
C SER A 469 -19.82 11.20 -0.34
N LEU A 470 -19.08 12.31 -0.42
CA LEU A 470 -17.65 12.31 -0.69
C LEU A 470 -16.86 11.57 0.41
N LEU A 471 -17.27 11.72 1.66
CA LEU A 471 -16.65 11.04 2.80
C LEU A 471 -16.74 9.51 2.67
N ALA A 472 -17.93 8.98 2.36
CA ALA A 472 -18.11 7.53 2.19
C ALA A 472 -17.22 6.99 1.06
N TYR A 473 -17.10 7.75 -0.04
CA TYR A 473 -16.21 7.39 -1.15
C TYR A 473 -14.73 7.39 -0.74
N LEU A 474 -14.27 8.40 0.00
CA LEU A 474 -12.89 8.45 0.51
C LEU A 474 -12.59 7.29 1.48
N ILE A 475 -13.52 6.95 2.38
CA ILE A 475 -13.39 5.80 3.29
C ILE A 475 -13.31 4.49 2.50
N ALA A 476 -14.08 4.36 1.42
CA ALA A 476 -14.05 3.20 0.52
C ALA A 476 -12.72 3.06 -0.25
N LEU A 477 -11.90 4.11 -0.35
CA LEU A 477 -10.57 4.06 -0.97
C LEU A 477 -9.43 3.99 0.04
N TYR A 478 -9.71 4.29 1.31
CA TYR A 478 -8.70 4.36 2.34
C TYR A 478 -7.84 3.09 2.48
N PRO A 479 -8.38 1.86 2.39
CA PRO A 479 -7.55 0.65 2.46
C PRO A 479 -6.45 0.59 1.39
N ALA A 480 -6.69 1.12 0.18
CA ALA A 480 -5.70 1.13 -0.90
C ALA A 480 -4.41 1.86 -0.50
N THR A 481 -4.51 2.86 0.38
CA THR A 481 -3.35 3.62 0.89
C THR A 481 -2.43 2.80 1.80
N PHE A 482 -2.84 1.59 2.23
CA PHE A 482 -2.02 0.69 3.04
C PHE A 482 -1.16 -0.26 2.20
N LEU A 483 -1.33 -0.32 0.87
CA LEU A 483 -0.52 -1.20 0.02
C LEU A 483 0.98 -0.92 0.14
N ASN A 484 1.36 0.36 0.30
CA ASN A 484 2.75 0.79 0.45
C ASN A 484 3.31 0.61 1.89
N GLY A 485 2.56 -0.02 2.80
CA GLY A 485 2.93 -0.22 4.21
C GLY A 485 3.06 -1.70 4.60
N LEU A 486 3.74 -1.98 5.71
CA LEU A 486 3.58 -3.25 6.43
C LEU A 486 2.28 -3.15 7.23
N PRO A 487 1.19 -3.87 6.86
CA PRO A 487 -0.08 -3.72 7.54
C PRO A 487 -0.03 -4.27 8.97
N LEU A 488 0.80 -5.30 9.21
CA LEU A 488 1.03 -5.90 10.52
C LEU A 488 2.54 -5.96 10.78
N ARG A 489 3.00 -5.12 11.70
CA ARG A 489 4.38 -5.08 12.24
C ARG A 489 4.34 -5.65 13.65
N SER A 490 5.15 -5.20 14.61
CA SER A 490 5.05 -5.67 16.01
C SER A 490 3.62 -5.52 16.58
N VAL A 491 3.35 -6.16 17.72
CA VAL A 491 2.08 -6.02 18.45
C VAL A 491 1.84 -4.54 18.80
N SER A 492 2.85 -3.86 19.34
CA SER A 492 2.76 -2.45 19.71
C SER A 492 2.49 -1.56 18.49
N GLU A 493 3.19 -1.77 17.38
CA GLU A 493 2.96 -1.04 16.12
C GLU A 493 1.60 -1.33 15.51
N THR A 494 1.10 -2.56 15.64
CA THR A 494 -0.23 -2.93 15.17
C THR A 494 -1.28 -2.20 15.99
N VAL A 495 -1.18 -2.20 17.32
CA VAL A 495 -2.09 -1.42 18.18
C VAL A 495 -2.00 0.08 17.84
N TRP A 496 -0.80 0.63 17.64
CA TRP A 496 -0.62 2.02 17.21
C TRP A 496 -1.26 2.33 15.86
N ASN A 497 -1.13 1.46 14.87
CA ASN A 497 -1.76 1.64 13.57
C ASN A 497 -3.29 1.71 13.69
N TRP A 498 -3.89 0.88 14.56
CA TRP A 498 -5.34 0.77 14.70
C TRP A 498 -5.94 1.81 15.64
N LEU A 499 -5.25 2.19 16.71
CA LEU A 499 -5.77 3.13 17.70
C LEU A 499 -5.32 4.57 17.46
N TRP A 500 -4.19 4.81 16.77
CA TRP A 500 -3.71 6.17 16.48
C TRP A 500 -3.78 6.50 15.00
N GLU A 501 -3.07 5.76 14.14
CA GLU A 501 -2.97 6.12 12.71
C GLU A 501 -4.34 6.07 12.01
N PHE A 502 -5.10 5.00 12.24
CA PHE A 502 -6.41 4.83 11.61
C PHE A 502 -7.39 5.94 12.00
N PRO A 503 -7.65 6.25 13.29
CA PRO A 503 -8.54 7.36 13.67
C PRO A 503 -8.04 8.72 13.19
N LYS A 504 -6.73 8.98 13.28
CA LYS A 504 -6.11 10.20 12.76
C LYS A 504 -6.44 10.40 11.28
N TYR A 505 -6.27 9.37 10.46
CA TYR A 505 -6.56 9.48 9.03
C TYR A 505 -8.06 9.52 8.73
N LEU A 506 -8.91 8.85 9.51
CA LEU A 506 -10.35 9.00 9.39
C LEU A 506 -10.76 10.47 9.59
N LEU A 507 -10.22 11.13 10.62
CA LEU A 507 -10.44 12.56 10.86
C LEU A 507 -9.93 13.42 9.70
N ILE A 508 -8.74 13.13 9.17
CA ILE A 508 -8.20 13.83 8.00
C ILE A 508 -9.15 13.71 6.79
N LEU A 509 -9.71 12.52 6.53
CA LEU A 509 -10.66 12.31 5.43
C LEU A 509 -11.98 13.08 5.65
N VAL A 510 -12.46 13.15 6.91
CA VAL A 510 -13.63 13.98 7.28
C VAL A 510 -13.37 15.45 6.98
N VAL A 511 -12.23 15.99 7.43
CA VAL A 511 -11.86 17.39 7.19
C VAL A 511 -11.69 17.65 5.70
N LEU A 512 -11.03 16.75 4.96
CA LEU A 512 -10.85 16.87 3.52
C LEU A 512 -12.19 16.89 2.78
N ALA A 513 -13.11 16.00 3.12
CA ALA A 513 -14.46 15.99 2.54
C ALA A 513 -15.20 17.29 2.84
N TRP A 514 -15.15 17.77 4.09
CA TRP A 514 -15.76 19.03 4.50
C TRP A 514 -15.19 20.24 3.76
N VAL A 515 -13.86 20.34 3.63
CA VAL A 515 -13.19 21.43 2.89
C VAL A 515 -13.65 21.44 1.43
N VAL A 516 -13.69 20.28 0.77
CA VAL A 516 -14.15 20.17 -0.62
C VAL A 516 -15.63 20.56 -0.74
N ASP A 517 -16.47 20.12 0.20
CA ASP A 517 -17.90 20.48 0.22
C ASP A 517 -18.13 21.98 0.39
N ARG A 518 -17.28 22.68 1.17
CA ARG A 518 -17.36 24.12 1.39
C ARG A 518 -16.79 24.95 0.24
N LEU A 519 -15.69 24.50 -0.37
CA LEU A 519 -15.03 25.21 -1.47
C LEU A 519 -15.73 25.02 -2.82
N HIS A 520 -16.37 23.86 -3.04
CA HIS A 520 -17.00 23.54 -4.33
C HIS A 520 -18.04 24.61 -4.78
N PRO A 521 -18.99 25.06 -3.93
CA PRO A 521 -19.93 26.13 -4.30
C PRO A 521 -19.26 27.48 -4.60
N LEU A 522 -18.12 27.79 -3.97
CA LEU A 522 -17.43 29.07 -4.12
C LEU A 522 -16.67 29.14 -5.46
N LEU A 523 -16.07 28.03 -5.89
CA LEU A 523 -15.20 27.99 -7.06
C LEU A 523 -15.92 27.60 -8.36
N LEU A 524 -17.08 26.94 -8.26
CA LEU A 524 -17.78 26.33 -9.41
C LEU A 524 -19.23 26.81 -9.59
N ARG A 525 -19.68 27.84 -8.89
CA ARG A 525 -20.91 28.56 -9.29
C ARG A 525 -20.63 29.28 -10.62
N SER A 526 -21.34 28.88 -11.68
CA SER A 526 -21.52 29.76 -12.83
C SER A 526 -22.21 31.05 -12.34
N PRO A 527 -21.83 32.24 -12.85
CA PRO A 527 -22.66 33.42 -12.67
C PRO A 527 -24.07 33.04 -13.12
N ARG A 528 -25.07 33.32 -12.28
CA ARG A 528 -26.48 33.18 -12.70
C ARG A 528 -26.62 33.95 -14.01
N PRO A 529 -27.29 33.40 -15.04
CA PRO A 529 -27.70 34.25 -16.15
C PRO A 529 -28.46 35.42 -15.53
N SER A 530 -27.97 36.64 -15.79
CA SER A 530 -28.71 37.86 -15.48
C SER A 530 -30.07 37.76 -16.18
N PRO A 531 -31.17 38.12 -15.48
CA PRO A 531 -32.52 38.03 -16.04
C PRO A 531 -32.67 38.79 -17.35
#